data_AF-A0A643K8P2-F1
#
_entry.id   AF-A0A643K8P2-F1
#
_cell.length_a   1.000
_cell.length_b   1.000
_cell.length_c   1.000
_cell.angle_alpha   90.00
_cell.angle_beta   90.00
_cell.angle_gamma   90.00
#
_symmetry.space_group_name_H-M   'P 1'
#
loop_
_entity.id
_entity.type
_entity.pdbx_description
1 polymer ?
#
loop_
_entity_poly.entity_id
_entity_poly.type
_entity_poly.pdbx_seq_one_letter_code
_entity_poly.pdbx_strand_id
1 'polypeptide(L)'
;MLSDALQFVKRSDDWVATTIIGGVLALLFFLIVPLFILQGYFVRAMRAAAEGERAAPSFTDWGGLVVDGVKLFAVTLAWSLVAIIPTTIFAVLLAVGTFSIAETTTQAGTVPAPQPDPGLNIGLVLLTVVGALLVFALSLLVAYFVPAAGANFALEGRLGAGFDFRTIFKGAFTSEYAIAWVLAIVVSAVLGTIGSFLSFVLVGVFILFYVQVTTYYLWARGYADGLAKQSAL
;
A
#
# COMPACT_ATOMS: atom_id res chain seq x y z
N MET A 1 13.94 12.40 -10.53
CA MET A 1 12.95 11.57 -9.79
C MET A 1 11.63 12.30 -9.55
N LEU A 2 11.51 13.23 -8.59
CA LEU A 2 10.20 13.86 -8.29
C LEU A 2 9.59 14.62 -9.49
N SER A 3 10.41 15.46 -10.16
CA SER A 3 9.97 16.17 -11.37
C SER A 3 9.51 15.20 -12.47
N ASP A 4 10.28 14.13 -12.70
CA ASP A 4 9.92 13.11 -13.70
C ASP A 4 8.63 12.39 -13.34
N ALA A 5 8.43 12.04 -12.07
CA ALA A 5 7.23 11.37 -11.58
C ALA A 5 5.95 12.22 -11.76
N LEU A 6 6.06 13.55 -11.56
CA LEU A 6 4.95 14.48 -11.79
C LEU A 6 4.68 14.71 -13.28
N GLN A 7 5.73 14.71 -14.11
CA GLN A 7 5.59 14.89 -15.55
C GLN A 7 5.20 13.59 -16.27
N PHE A 8 5.35 12.42 -15.64
CA PHE A 8 5.15 11.11 -16.25
C PHE A 8 3.78 10.96 -16.92
N VAL A 9 2.69 11.27 -16.21
CA VAL A 9 1.33 11.22 -16.79
C VAL A 9 1.16 12.29 -17.86
N LYS A 10 1.65 13.51 -17.63
CA LYS A 10 1.47 14.65 -18.54
C LYS A 10 2.23 14.52 -19.86
N ARG A 11 3.31 13.73 -19.88
CA ARG A 11 4.11 13.44 -21.07
C ARG A 11 3.48 12.36 -21.97
N SER A 12 2.41 11.70 -21.52
CA SER A 12 1.65 10.77 -22.35
C SER A 12 0.82 11.53 -23.37
N ASP A 13 0.87 11.12 -24.64
CA ASP A 13 0.06 11.73 -25.70
C ASP A 13 -1.45 11.62 -25.39
N ASP A 14 -1.84 10.52 -24.73
CA ASP A 14 -3.22 10.20 -24.35
C ASP A 14 -3.53 10.51 -22.87
N TRP A 15 -2.80 11.43 -22.23
CA TRP A 15 -2.90 11.67 -20.79
C TRP A 15 -4.33 11.98 -20.30
N VAL A 16 -5.13 12.69 -21.12
CA VAL A 16 -6.54 13.00 -20.80
C VAL A 16 -7.37 11.74 -20.76
N ALA A 17 -7.29 10.90 -21.81
CA ALA A 17 -8.03 9.65 -21.89
C ALA A 17 -7.63 8.71 -20.74
N THR A 18 -6.34 8.57 -20.49
CA THR A 18 -5.80 7.77 -19.39
C THR A 18 -6.28 8.25 -18.02
N THR A 19 -6.32 9.56 -17.80
CA THR A 19 -6.81 10.14 -16.54
C THR A 19 -8.31 9.95 -16.37
N ILE A 20 -9.11 10.14 -17.44
CA ILE A 20 -10.56 9.94 -17.39
C ILE A 20 -10.88 8.47 -17.14
N ILE A 21 -10.29 7.56 -17.92
CA ILE A 21 -10.50 6.11 -17.76
C ILE A 21 -10.09 5.67 -16.36
N GLY A 22 -8.89 6.07 -15.91
CA GLY A 22 -8.40 5.76 -14.57
C GLY A 22 -9.29 6.30 -13.45
N GLY A 23 -9.75 7.55 -13.57
CA GLY A 23 -10.67 8.16 -12.61
C GLY A 23 -12.04 7.48 -12.58
N VAL A 24 -12.62 7.13 -13.73
CA VAL A 24 -13.89 6.40 -13.81
C VAL A 24 -13.75 5.00 -13.21
N LEU A 25 -12.68 4.27 -13.56
CA LEU A 25 -12.41 2.96 -12.95
C LEU A 25 -12.23 3.07 -11.43
N ALA A 26 -11.64 4.17 -10.95
CA ALA A 26 -11.45 4.42 -9.52
C ALA A 26 -12.77 4.71 -8.81
N LEU A 27 -13.75 5.33 -9.46
CA LEU A 27 -15.12 5.44 -8.93
C LEU A 27 -15.83 4.07 -8.91
N LEU A 28 -15.50 3.21 -9.86
CA LEU A 28 -16.03 1.86 -10.01
C LEU A 28 -15.25 0.81 -9.21
N PHE A 29 -14.40 1.22 -8.25
CA PHE A 29 -13.52 0.32 -7.49
C PHE A 29 -14.27 -0.77 -6.70
N PHE A 30 -15.54 -0.52 -6.35
CA PHE A 30 -16.39 -1.48 -5.64
C PHE A 30 -16.76 -2.70 -6.52
N LEU A 31 -16.58 -2.59 -7.84
CA LEU A 31 -16.71 -3.71 -8.75
C LEU A 31 -15.37 -4.45 -8.88
N ILE A 32 -15.45 -5.78 -8.91
CA ILE A 32 -14.29 -6.69 -8.97
C ILE A 32 -13.43 -6.42 -10.22
N VAL A 33 -14.05 -6.25 -11.40
CA VAL A 33 -13.33 -6.12 -12.68
C VAL A 33 -12.56 -4.79 -12.79
N PRO A 34 -13.18 -3.61 -12.60
CA PRO A 34 -12.48 -2.32 -12.58
C PRO A 34 -11.32 -2.27 -11.59
N LEU A 35 -11.48 -2.87 -10.40
CA LEU A 35 -10.43 -2.96 -9.41
C LEU A 35 -9.17 -3.64 -9.98
N PHE A 36 -9.32 -4.81 -10.60
CA PHE A 36 -8.17 -5.52 -11.17
C PHE A 36 -7.58 -4.80 -12.39
N ILE A 37 -8.39 -4.16 -13.22
CA ILE A 37 -7.86 -3.37 -14.34
C ILE A 37 -6.94 -2.24 -13.84
N LEU A 38 -7.35 -1.51 -12.80
CA LEU A 38 -6.52 -0.46 -12.20
C LEU A 38 -5.21 -1.00 -11.64
N GLN A 39 -5.27 -2.12 -10.92
CA GLN A 39 -4.07 -2.77 -10.38
C GLN A 39 -3.10 -3.15 -11.51
N GLY A 40 -3.61 -3.73 -12.60
CA GLY A 40 -2.77 -4.06 -13.76
C GLY A 40 -2.19 -2.84 -14.44
N TYR A 41 -2.93 -1.73 -14.47
CA TYR A 41 -2.42 -0.48 -15.01
C TYR A 41 -1.25 0.03 -14.16
N PHE A 42 -1.32 -0.08 -12.83
CA PHE A 42 -0.19 0.25 -11.96
C PHE A 42 1.02 -0.64 -12.21
N VAL A 43 0.84 -1.94 -12.48
CA VAL A 43 1.94 -2.83 -12.90
C VAL A 43 2.60 -2.33 -14.17
N ARG A 44 1.80 -1.96 -15.18
CA ARG A 44 2.31 -1.44 -16.44
C ARG A 44 3.04 -0.11 -16.26
N ALA A 45 2.50 0.79 -15.45
CA ALA A 45 3.14 2.06 -15.11
C ALA A 45 4.45 1.85 -14.35
N MET A 46 4.49 0.90 -13.41
CA MET A 46 5.73 0.51 -12.72
C MET A 46 6.78 -0.03 -13.68
N ARG A 47 6.40 -0.89 -14.62
CA ARG A 47 7.32 -1.43 -15.63
C ARG A 47 7.92 -0.32 -16.50
N ALA A 48 7.09 0.55 -17.05
CA ALA A 48 7.53 1.71 -17.84
C ALA A 48 8.48 2.63 -17.04
N ALA A 49 8.15 2.90 -15.77
CA ALA A 49 8.99 3.70 -14.88
C ALA A 49 10.38 3.06 -14.64
N ALA A 50 10.41 1.75 -14.41
CA ALA A 50 11.63 0.99 -14.18
C ALA A 50 12.53 0.93 -15.44
N GLU A 51 11.92 0.79 -16.61
CA GLU A 51 12.61 0.83 -17.92
C GLU A 51 13.10 2.23 -18.29
N GLY A 52 12.68 3.27 -17.56
CA GLY A 52 13.09 4.65 -17.78
C GLY A 52 12.29 5.37 -18.86
N GLU A 53 11.12 4.85 -19.19
CA GLU A 53 10.18 5.56 -20.03
C GLU A 53 9.72 6.86 -19.35
N ARG A 54 9.56 7.91 -20.16
CA ARG A 54 9.24 9.25 -19.67
C ARG A 54 7.74 9.54 -19.66
N ALA A 55 6.95 8.71 -20.31
CA ALA A 55 5.52 8.90 -20.52
C ALA A 55 4.73 7.71 -19.94
N ALA A 56 3.58 8.01 -19.33
CA ALA A 56 2.70 6.96 -18.81
C ALA A 56 2.08 6.13 -19.95
N PRO A 57 1.95 4.81 -19.75
CA PRO A 57 1.32 3.93 -20.73
C PRO A 57 -0.19 4.23 -20.85
N SER A 58 -0.79 3.82 -21.97
CA SER A 58 -2.24 3.93 -22.18
C SER A 58 -3.00 2.69 -21.67
N PHE A 59 -4.32 2.84 -21.49
CA PHE A 59 -5.25 1.75 -21.17
C PHE A 59 -5.58 0.91 -22.41
N THR A 60 -4.59 0.19 -22.91
CA THR A 60 -4.72 -0.82 -23.97
C THR A 60 -4.63 -2.23 -23.39
N ASP A 61 -4.98 -3.26 -24.16
CA ASP A 61 -4.89 -4.67 -23.72
C ASP A 61 -5.51 -4.91 -22.33
N TRP A 62 -6.82 -4.69 -22.24
CA TRP A 62 -7.59 -4.81 -21.00
C TRP A 62 -7.53 -6.21 -20.38
N GLY A 63 -7.41 -7.25 -21.23
CA GLY A 63 -7.23 -8.62 -20.77
C GLY A 63 -5.91 -8.79 -20.01
N GLY A 64 -4.81 -8.28 -20.56
CA GLY A 64 -3.51 -8.25 -19.87
C GLY A 64 -3.57 -7.45 -18.56
N LEU A 65 -4.26 -6.31 -18.55
CA LEU A 65 -4.44 -5.50 -17.32
C LEU A 65 -5.16 -6.29 -16.22
N VAL A 66 -6.24 -7.01 -16.52
CA VAL A 66 -6.93 -7.83 -15.52
C VAL A 66 -5.98 -8.90 -14.96
N VAL A 67 -5.25 -9.59 -15.83
CA VAL A 67 -4.32 -10.67 -15.41
C VAL A 67 -3.20 -10.12 -14.53
N ASP A 68 -2.56 -9.03 -14.94
CA ASP A 68 -1.49 -8.42 -14.15
C ASP A 68 -2.01 -7.80 -12.86
N GLY A 69 -3.25 -7.30 -12.86
CA GLY A 69 -3.92 -6.81 -11.65
C GLY A 69 -4.22 -7.91 -10.65
N VAL A 70 -4.69 -9.08 -11.10
CA VAL A 70 -4.90 -10.25 -10.24
C VAL A 70 -3.58 -10.72 -9.63
N LYS A 71 -2.50 -10.73 -10.43
CA LYS A 71 -1.15 -11.08 -9.94
C LYS A 71 -0.67 -10.08 -8.90
N LEU A 72 -0.76 -8.77 -9.16
CA LEU A 72 -0.36 -7.74 -8.20
C LEU A 72 -1.17 -7.85 -6.92
N PHE A 73 -2.49 -8.03 -7.02
CA PHE A 73 -3.35 -8.24 -5.88
C PHE A 73 -2.93 -9.48 -5.06
N ALA A 74 -2.60 -10.61 -5.71
CA ALA A 74 -2.13 -11.80 -5.02
C ALA A 74 -0.81 -11.55 -4.26
N VAL A 75 0.14 -10.82 -4.87
CA VAL A 75 1.39 -10.41 -4.22
C VAL A 75 1.08 -9.51 -3.01
N THR A 76 0.31 -8.44 -3.21
CA THR A 76 -0.07 -7.51 -2.15
C THR A 76 -0.80 -8.21 -1.01
N LEU A 77 -1.74 -9.09 -1.32
CA LEU A 77 -2.50 -9.85 -0.32
C LEU A 77 -1.58 -10.73 0.51
N ALA A 78 -0.74 -11.53 -0.14
CA ALA A 78 0.17 -12.44 0.54
C ALA A 78 1.17 -11.72 1.47
N TRP A 79 1.72 -10.58 1.04
CA TRP A 79 2.55 -9.73 1.90
C TRP A 79 1.75 -9.05 3.01
N SER A 80 0.51 -8.64 2.74
CA SER A 80 -0.36 -8.02 3.74
C SER A 80 -0.78 -8.99 4.84
N LEU A 81 -0.88 -10.29 4.55
CA LEU A 81 -1.17 -11.32 5.55
C LEU A 81 -0.13 -11.36 6.69
N VAL A 82 1.11 -10.97 6.41
CA VAL A 82 2.18 -10.87 7.42
C VAL A 82 1.82 -9.86 8.51
N ALA A 83 1.10 -8.78 8.17
CA ALA A 83 0.57 -7.83 9.16
C ALA A 83 -0.84 -8.16 9.63
N ILE A 84 -1.73 -8.58 8.73
CA ILE A 84 -3.15 -8.80 9.03
C ILE A 84 -3.32 -9.92 10.05
N ILE A 85 -2.60 -11.05 9.91
CA ILE A 85 -2.77 -12.20 10.81
C ILE A 85 -2.42 -11.84 12.26
N PRO A 86 -1.20 -11.33 12.57
CA PRO A 86 -0.86 -10.97 13.95
C PRO A 86 -1.74 -9.85 14.50
N THR A 87 -2.08 -8.86 13.67
CA THR A 87 -2.94 -7.73 14.09
C THR A 87 -4.35 -8.20 14.43
N THR A 88 -4.92 -9.11 13.64
CA THR A 88 -6.26 -9.66 13.90
C THR A 88 -6.25 -10.53 15.15
N ILE A 89 -5.24 -11.40 15.32
CA ILE A 89 -5.09 -12.21 16.53
C ILE A 89 -4.98 -11.30 17.76
N PHE A 90 -4.13 -10.28 17.70
CA PHE A 90 -3.97 -9.32 18.80
C PHE A 90 -5.28 -8.58 19.11
N ALA A 91 -6.00 -8.11 18.09
CA ALA A 91 -7.28 -7.42 18.27
C ALA A 91 -8.36 -8.32 18.89
N VAL A 92 -8.45 -9.59 18.46
CA VAL A 92 -9.38 -10.58 19.04
C VAL A 92 -9.02 -10.88 20.49
N LEU A 93 -7.74 -11.09 20.81
CA LEU A 93 -7.30 -11.33 22.19
C LEU A 93 -7.60 -10.15 23.11
N LEU A 94 -7.37 -8.92 22.64
CA LEU A 94 -7.74 -7.71 23.38
C LEU A 94 -9.25 -7.58 23.58
N ALA A 95 -10.04 -7.86 22.54
CA ALA A 95 -11.50 -7.79 22.63
C ALA A 95 -12.06 -8.80 23.64
N VAL A 96 -11.56 -10.05 23.63
CA VAL A 96 -11.95 -11.08 24.62
C VAL A 96 -11.52 -10.69 26.03
N GLY A 97 -10.30 -10.18 26.20
CA GLY A 97 -9.78 -9.76 27.50
C GLY A 97 -10.57 -8.59 28.12
N THR A 98 -10.90 -7.57 27.32
CA THR A 98 -11.70 -6.41 27.77
C THR A 98 -13.16 -6.76 28.05
N PHE A 99 -13.77 -7.63 27.24
CA PHE A 99 -15.14 -8.10 27.45
C PHE A 99 -15.29 -8.90 28.76
N SER A 100 -14.32 -9.77 29.08
CA SER A 100 -14.33 -10.57 30.32
C SER A 100 -14.27 -9.71 31.60
N ILE A 101 -13.55 -8.58 31.54
CA ILE A 101 -13.44 -7.63 32.65
C ILE A 101 -14.75 -6.82 32.80
N ALA A 102 -15.39 -6.47 31.68
CA ALA A 102 -16.65 -5.73 31.67
C ALA A 102 -17.81 -6.56 32.27
N GLU A 103 -17.93 -7.85 31.94
CA GLU A 103 -18.98 -8.71 32.52
C GLU A 103 -18.86 -8.85 34.05
N THR A 104 -17.62 -8.93 34.55
CA THR A 104 -17.32 -9.01 35.99
C THR A 104 -17.75 -7.74 36.75
N THR A 105 -17.82 -6.58 36.08
CA THR A 105 -18.21 -5.30 36.69
C THR A 105 -19.71 -4.99 36.58
N THR A 106 -20.43 -5.64 35.66
CA THR A 106 -21.89 -5.42 35.45
C THR A 106 -22.82 -6.38 36.19
N GLN A 107 -22.32 -7.45 36.81
CA GLN A 107 -23.16 -8.37 37.60
C GLN A 107 -23.49 -7.77 38.98
N ALA A 108 -24.43 -6.83 39.01
CA ALA A 108 -25.01 -6.30 40.24
C ALA A 108 -25.90 -7.38 40.90
N GLY A 109 -25.46 -8.00 41.99
CA GLY A 109 -26.37 -8.86 42.75
C GLY A 109 -25.88 -9.61 43.99
N THR A 110 -24.74 -10.31 43.99
CA THR A 110 -24.50 -11.31 45.07
C THR A 110 -23.06 -11.55 45.53
N VAL A 111 -22.06 -10.80 45.03
CA VAL A 111 -20.67 -10.89 45.50
C VAL A 111 -20.10 -9.47 45.59
N PRO A 112 -19.34 -9.08 46.64
CA PRO A 112 -18.63 -7.81 46.62
C PRO A 112 -17.80 -7.75 45.33
N ALA A 113 -18.04 -6.73 44.50
CA ALA A 113 -17.28 -6.53 43.28
C ALA A 113 -15.79 -6.61 43.64
N PRO A 114 -14.99 -7.47 42.99
CA PRO A 114 -13.54 -7.41 43.16
C PRO A 114 -13.14 -5.96 42.91
N GLN A 115 -12.51 -5.31 43.89
CA GLN A 115 -11.94 -3.99 43.64
C GLN A 115 -11.08 -4.11 42.39
N PRO A 116 -11.23 -3.21 41.40
CA PRO A 116 -10.44 -3.28 40.18
C PRO A 116 -8.98 -3.27 40.59
N ASP A 117 -8.30 -4.41 40.44
CA ASP A 117 -6.91 -4.55 40.86
C ASP A 117 -6.09 -3.54 40.05
N PRO A 118 -5.49 -2.53 40.68
CA PRO A 118 -4.74 -1.51 39.94
C PRO A 118 -3.64 -2.13 39.08
N GLY A 119 -3.09 -3.29 39.50
CA GLY A 119 -2.11 -4.06 38.73
C GLY A 119 -2.67 -4.63 37.42
N LEU A 120 -3.93 -5.09 37.41
CA LEU A 120 -4.59 -5.62 36.21
C LEU A 120 -4.88 -4.53 35.18
N ASN A 121 -5.33 -3.35 35.64
CA ASN A 121 -5.59 -2.20 34.76
C ASN A 121 -4.30 -1.65 34.12
N ILE A 122 -3.21 -1.55 34.91
CA ILE A 122 -1.91 -1.12 34.38
C ILE A 122 -1.37 -2.16 33.39
N GLY A 123 -1.50 -3.45 33.68
CA GLY A 123 -1.10 -4.54 32.77
C GLY A 123 -1.84 -4.50 31.43
N LEU A 124 -3.15 -4.25 31.44
CA LEU A 124 -3.95 -4.13 30.22
C LEU A 124 -3.57 -2.89 29.40
N VAL A 125 -3.38 -1.73 30.04
CA VAL A 125 -2.93 -0.50 29.36
C VAL A 125 -1.56 -0.70 28.72
N LEU A 126 -0.61 -1.31 29.45
CA LEU A 126 0.72 -1.62 28.90
C LEU A 126 0.63 -2.59 27.72
N LEU A 127 -0.19 -3.66 27.82
CA LEU A 127 -0.41 -4.60 26.73
C LEU A 127 -0.99 -3.90 25.49
N THR A 128 -1.98 -3.03 25.66
CA THR A 128 -2.58 -2.28 24.56
C THR A 128 -1.57 -1.34 23.91
N VAL A 129 -0.79 -0.59 24.70
CA VAL A 129 0.21 0.33 24.16
C VAL A 129 1.34 -0.41 23.44
N VAL A 130 1.92 -1.44 24.07
CA VAL A 130 2.98 -2.24 23.45
C VAL A 130 2.47 -2.94 22.20
N GLY A 131 1.30 -3.55 22.26
CA GLY A 131 0.73 -4.22 21.09
C GLY A 131 0.32 -3.25 19.98
N ALA A 132 -0.16 -2.04 20.30
CA ALA A 132 -0.40 -1.00 19.30
C ALA A 132 0.92 -0.55 18.63
N LEU A 133 2.00 -0.41 19.38
CA LEU A 133 3.34 -0.11 18.82
C LEU A 133 3.84 -1.26 17.92
N LEU A 134 3.62 -2.52 18.32
CA LEU A 134 3.99 -3.68 17.50
C LEU A 134 3.17 -3.75 16.20
N VAL A 135 1.86 -3.53 16.27
CA VAL A 135 0.98 -3.47 15.09
C VAL A 135 1.39 -2.31 14.18
N PHE A 136 1.70 -1.15 14.74
CA PHE A 136 2.19 0.00 13.98
C PHE A 136 3.51 -0.31 13.27
N ALA A 137 4.49 -0.87 13.98
CA ALA A 137 5.78 -1.25 13.41
C ALA A 137 5.62 -2.30 12.29
N LEU A 138 4.76 -3.31 12.50
CA LEU A 138 4.48 -4.35 11.52
C LEU A 138 3.75 -3.79 10.29
N SER A 139 2.81 -2.87 10.49
CA SER A 139 2.10 -2.17 9.40
C SER A 139 3.07 -1.33 8.57
N LEU A 140 4.02 -0.65 9.22
CA LEU A 140 5.04 0.13 8.54
C LEU A 140 5.99 -0.76 7.73
N LEU A 141 6.36 -1.92 8.28
CA LEU A 141 7.16 -2.91 7.58
C LEU A 141 6.47 -3.40 6.31
N VAL A 142 5.18 -3.76 6.40
CA VAL A 142 4.39 -4.16 5.22
C VAL A 142 4.25 -2.99 4.23
N ALA A 143 3.97 -1.77 4.70
CA ALA A 143 3.89 -0.58 3.85
C ALA A 143 5.21 -0.26 3.12
N TYR A 144 6.35 -0.69 3.66
CA TYR A 144 7.67 -0.55 3.03
C TYR A 144 7.96 -1.66 2.02
N PHE A 145 7.64 -2.92 2.34
CA PHE A 145 8.01 -4.07 1.51
C PHE A 145 7.00 -4.41 0.41
N VAL A 146 5.71 -4.12 0.59
CA VAL A 146 4.68 -4.37 -0.44
C VAL A 146 4.98 -3.63 -1.75
N PRO A 147 5.34 -2.33 -1.76
CA PRO A 147 5.69 -1.66 -3.01
C PRO A 147 6.95 -2.21 -3.67
N ALA A 148 7.95 -2.64 -2.88
CA ALA A 148 9.16 -3.28 -3.40
C ALA A 148 8.84 -4.62 -4.08
N ALA A 149 7.97 -5.42 -3.46
CA ALA A 149 7.49 -6.67 -4.05
C ALA A 149 6.70 -6.43 -5.34
N GLY A 150 5.82 -5.42 -5.35
CA GLY A 150 5.08 -4.99 -6.53
C GLY A 150 5.99 -4.49 -7.66
N ALA A 151 7.02 -3.72 -7.32
CA ALA A 151 8.04 -3.28 -8.27
C ALA A 151 8.80 -4.48 -8.85
N ASN A 152 9.34 -5.38 -8.02
CA ASN A 152 10.07 -6.55 -8.51
C ASN A 152 9.22 -7.43 -9.44
N PHE A 153 7.94 -7.61 -9.08
CA PHE A 153 6.96 -8.29 -9.94
C PHE A 153 6.77 -7.57 -11.28
N ALA A 154 6.64 -6.24 -11.29
CA ALA A 154 6.46 -5.46 -12.50
C ALA A 154 7.69 -5.52 -13.43
N LEU A 155 8.90 -5.46 -12.85
CA LEU A 155 10.18 -5.56 -13.56
C LEU A 155 10.37 -6.94 -14.20
N GLU A 156 10.17 -8.03 -13.45
CA GLU A 156 10.42 -9.38 -13.95
C GLU A 156 9.24 -9.99 -14.74
N GLY A 157 8.03 -9.42 -14.60
CA GLY A 157 6.83 -9.84 -15.32
C GLY A 157 6.25 -11.21 -14.93
N ARG A 158 6.86 -11.93 -13.99
CA ARG A 158 6.42 -13.23 -13.48
C ARG A 158 5.94 -13.13 -12.04
N LEU A 159 4.81 -13.78 -11.73
CA LEU A 159 4.20 -13.72 -10.38
C LEU A 159 5.19 -14.11 -9.26
N GLY A 160 6.02 -15.13 -9.50
CA GLY A 160 7.01 -15.59 -8.52
C GLY A 160 8.06 -14.55 -8.10
N ALA A 161 8.31 -13.53 -8.94
CA ALA A 161 9.24 -12.44 -8.60
C ALA A 161 8.73 -11.55 -7.47
N GLY A 162 7.40 -11.43 -7.30
CA GLY A 162 6.81 -10.73 -6.16
C GLY A 162 7.01 -11.46 -4.82
N PHE A 163 7.56 -12.68 -4.84
CA PHE A 163 7.85 -13.51 -3.68
C PHE A 163 9.34 -13.84 -3.53
N ASP A 164 10.20 -13.33 -4.42
CA ASP A 164 11.64 -13.50 -4.29
C ASP A 164 12.17 -12.57 -3.20
N PHE A 165 12.09 -13.03 -1.96
CA PHE A 165 12.55 -12.30 -0.78
C PHE A 165 13.96 -11.77 -0.97
N ARG A 166 14.88 -12.59 -1.51
CA ARG A 166 16.29 -12.20 -1.64
C ARG A 166 16.43 -10.99 -2.55
N THR A 167 15.76 -10.99 -3.69
CA THR A 167 15.81 -9.89 -4.65
C THR A 167 15.07 -8.67 -4.12
N ILE A 168 13.90 -8.86 -3.51
CA ILE A 168 13.11 -7.78 -2.89
C ILE A 168 13.90 -7.07 -1.80
N PHE A 169 14.49 -7.81 -0.86
CA PHE A 169 15.30 -7.21 0.21
C PHE A 169 16.53 -6.50 -0.35
N LYS A 170 17.20 -7.04 -1.38
CA LYS A 170 18.35 -6.38 -2.01
C LYS A 170 18.00 -4.98 -2.51
N GLY A 171 16.92 -4.84 -3.29
CA GLY A 171 16.47 -3.54 -3.78
C GLY A 171 15.87 -2.66 -2.68
N ALA A 172 15.10 -3.24 -1.76
CA ALA A 172 14.44 -2.50 -0.68
C ALA A 172 15.42 -1.92 0.35
N PHE A 173 16.61 -2.52 0.56
CA PHE A 173 17.62 -1.97 1.46
C PHE A 173 18.53 -0.90 0.82
N THR A 174 18.22 -0.45 -0.40
CA THR A 174 18.98 0.62 -1.06
C THR A 174 18.51 2.01 -0.61
N SER A 175 19.45 2.96 -0.60
CA SER A 175 19.15 4.36 -0.33
C SER A 175 18.19 4.96 -1.36
N GLU A 176 18.31 4.53 -2.61
CA GLU A 176 17.53 4.97 -3.76
C GLU A 176 16.04 4.61 -3.58
N TYR A 177 15.77 3.37 -3.16
CA TYR A 177 14.41 2.95 -2.83
C TYR A 177 13.86 3.67 -1.60
N ALA A 178 14.65 3.81 -0.53
CA ALA A 178 14.22 4.51 0.69
C ALA A 178 13.82 5.96 0.41
N ILE A 179 14.62 6.69 -0.38
CA ILE A 179 14.32 8.07 -0.81
C ILE A 179 13.03 8.08 -1.65
N ALA A 180 12.89 7.17 -2.60
CA ALA A 180 11.70 7.09 -3.44
C ALA A 180 10.43 6.79 -2.62
N TRP A 181 10.51 5.92 -1.62
CA TRP A 181 9.40 5.60 -0.73
C TRP A 181 8.99 6.81 0.13
N VAL A 182 9.96 7.56 0.68
CA VAL A 182 9.66 8.81 1.40
C VAL A 182 9.03 9.86 0.49
N LEU A 183 9.56 10.03 -0.74
CA LEU A 183 8.96 10.94 -1.73
C LEU A 183 7.52 10.53 -2.07
N ALA A 184 7.25 9.23 -2.22
CA ALA A 184 5.92 8.72 -2.48
C ALA A 184 4.94 9.04 -1.32
N ILE A 185 5.40 8.98 -0.07
CA ILE A 185 4.62 9.43 1.09
C ILE A 185 4.36 10.93 1.02
N VAL A 186 5.38 11.75 0.75
CA VAL A 186 5.22 13.22 0.67
C VAL A 186 4.23 13.59 -0.45
N VAL A 187 4.36 12.99 -1.62
CA VAL A 187 3.42 13.20 -2.75
C VAL A 187 2.02 12.78 -2.36
N SER A 188 1.86 11.58 -1.80
CA SER A 188 0.55 11.06 -1.39
C SER A 188 -0.08 11.90 -0.30
N ALA A 189 0.69 12.39 0.67
CA ALA A 189 0.19 13.25 1.73
C ALA A 189 -0.26 14.61 1.17
N VAL A 190 0.57 15.27 0.35
CA VAL A 190 0.27 16.62 -0.16
C VAL A 190 -0.83 16.57 -1.22
N LEU A 191 -0.62 15.85 -2.32
CA LEU A 191 -1.56 15.82 -3.44
C LEU A 191 -2.77 14.95 -3.12
N GLY A 192 -2.62 13.89 -2.32
CA GLY A 192 -3.76 13.07 -1.89
C GLY A 192 -4.69 13.83 -0.96
N THR A 193 -4.19 14.69 -0.08
CA THR A 193 -5.04 15.60 0.72
C THR A 193 -5.83 16.55 -0.18
N ILE A 194 -5.18 17.19 -1.14
CA ILE A 194 -5.84 18.05 -2.13
C ILE A 194 -6.91 17.27 -2.91
N GLY A 195 -6.56 16.09 -3.44
CA GLY A 195 -7.49 15.22 -4.16
C GLY A 195 -8.67 14.76 -3.30
N SER A 196 -8.46 14.54 -2.00
CA SER A 196 -9.52 14.14 -1.08
C SER A 196 -10.50 15.28 -0.84
N PHE A 197 -10.02 16.52 -0.63
CA PHE A 197 -10.87 17.71 -0.52
C PHE A 197 -11.62 18.02 -1.82
N LEU A 198 -11.02 17.80 -2.98
CA LEU A 198 -11.69 18.05 -4.27
C LEU A 198 -12.64 16.92 -4.67
N SER A 199 -12.60 15.76 -4.01
CA SER A 199 -13.47 14.62 -4.33
C SER A 199 -14.93 14.90 -4.02
N PHE A 200 -15.22 15.86 -3.12
CA PHE A 200 -16.58 16.35 -2.88
C PHE A 200 -17.26 16.94 -4.14
N VAL A 201 -16.48 17.37 -5.13
CA VAL A 201 -16.97 17.95 -6.40
C VAL A 201 -16.73 16.99 -7.58
N LEU A 202 -16.51 15.70 -7.32
CA LEU A 202 -16.18 14.65 -8.31
C LEU A 202 -14.86 14.84 -9.09
N VAL A 203 -14.21 16.01 -9.01
CA VAL A 203 -12.93 16.27 -9.68
C VAL A 203 -11.75 15.62 -8.95
N GLY A 204 -11.85 15.47 -7.63
CA GLY A 204 -10.77 14.92 -6.81
C GLY A 204 -10.37 13.49 -7.14
N VAL A 205 -11.27 12.67 -7.68
CA VAL A 205 -10.94 11.28 -8.05
C VAL A 205 -9.86 11.20 -9.13
N PHE A 206 -9.85 12.14 -10.08
CA PHE A 206 -8.84 12.21 -11.13
C PHE A 206 -7.46 12.59 -10.56
N ILE A 207 -7.45 13.46 -9.54
CA ILE A 207 -6.24 13.83 -8.81
C ILE A 207 -5.73 12.62 -8.02
N LEU A 208 -6.62 11.89 -7.34
CA LEU A 208 -6.24 10.68 -6.59
C LEU A 208 -5.67 9.61 -7.52
N PHE A 209 -6.26 9.41 -8.70
CA PHE A 209 -5.68 8.51 -9.71
C PHE A 209 -4.28 8.96 -10.14
N TYR A 210 -4.11 10.24 -10.48
CA TYR A 210 -2.80 10.80 -10.83
C TYR A 210 -1.76 10.58 -9.72
N VAL A 211 -2.14 10.82 -8.45
CA VAL A 211 -1.29 10.58 -7.28
C VAL A 211 -0.86 9.13 -7.20
N GLN A 212 -1.78 8.18 -7.38
CA GLN A 212 -1.43 6.76 -7.39
C GLN A 212 -0.39 6.46 -8.45
N VAL A 213 -0.59 6.90 -9.70
CA VAL A 213 0.37 6.65 -10.79
C VAL A 213 1.75 7.22 -10.47
N THR A 214 1.82 8.44 -9.93
CA THR A 214 3.08 9.06 -9.50
C THR A 214 3.75 8.27 -8.37
N THR A 215 3.00 7.78 -7.40
CA THR A 215 3.49 6.96 -6.29
C THR A 215 4.07 5.63 -6.79
N TYR A 216 3.35 4.92 -7.67
CA TYR A 216 3.83 3.68 -8.29
C TYR A 216 5.08 3.92 -9.16
N TYR A 217 5.13 5.02 -9.90
CA TYR A 217 6.33 5.43 -10.64
C TYR A 217 7.54 5.59 -9.71
N LEU A 218 7.37 6.32 -8.59
CA LEU A 218 8.46 6.55 -7.64
C LEU A 218 8.99 5.23 -7.07
N TRP A 219 8.10 4.35 -6.60
CA TRP A 219 8.48 3.05 -6.05
C TRP A 219 9.26 2.20 -7.06
N ALA A 220 8.75 2.05 -8.27
CA ALA A 220 9.40 1.23 -9.29
C ALA A 220 10.73 1.82 -9.75
N ARG A 221 10.80 3.13 -9.96
CA ARG A 221 12.02 3.81 -10.38
C ARG A 221 13.11 3.72 -9.32
N GLY A 222 12.77 4.02 -8.06
CA GLY A 222 13.73 3.93 -6.96
C GLY A 222 14.22 2.52 -6.71
N TYR A 223 13.34 1.52 -6.84
CA TYR A 223 13.71 0.11 -6.72
C TYR A 223 14.66 -0.33 -7.86
N ALA A 224 14.34 0.04 -9.10
CA ALA A 224 15.17 -0.26 -10.27
C ALA A 224 16.56 0.39 -10.20
N ASP A 225 16.62 1.69 -9.86
CA ASP A 225 17.88 2.43 -9.71
C ASP A 225 18.75 1.82 -8.58
N GLY A 226 18.12 1.37 -7.48
CA GLY A 226 18.79 0.69 -6.38
C GLY A 226 19.41 -0.66 -6.79
N LEU A 227 18.66 -1.50 -7.51
CA LEU A 227 19.17 -2.78 -8.01
C LEU A 227 20.34 -2.58 -8.99
N ALA A 228 20.22 -1.62 -9.91
CA ALA A 228 21.26 -1.32 -10.88
C ALA A 228 22.58 -0.93 -10.20
N LYS A 229 22.51 -0.07 -9.16
CA LYS A 229 23.68 0.38 -8.40
C LYS A 229 24.38 -0.76 -7.66
N GLN A 230 23.63 -1.71 -7.08
CA GLN A 230 24.23 -2.87 -6.42
C GLN A 230 24.89 -3.85 -7.41
N SER A 231 24.36 -3.99 -8.63
CA SER A 231 24.97 -4.87 -9.64
C SER A 231 26.27 -4.31 -10.25
N ALA A 232 26.55 -3.03 -10.03
CA ALA A 232 27.75 -2.35 -10.51
C ALA A 232 28.92 -2.37 -9.51
N LEU A 233 28.70 -2.87 -8.29
CA LEU A 233 29.69 -3.02 -7.21
C LEU A 233 30.15 -4.47 -7.10
#